data_AF-A0A537JVY7-F1
#
_entry.id   AF-A0A537JVY7-F1
#
_cell.length_a   1.000
_cell.length_b   1.000
_cell.length_c   1.000
_cell.angle_alpha   90.00
_cell.angle_beta   90.00
_cell.angle_gamma   90.00
#
_symmetry.space_group_name_H-M   'P 1'
#
loop_
_entity.id
_entity.type
_entity.pdbx_description
1 polymer ?
#
loop_
_entity_poly.entity_id
_entity_poly.type
_entity_poly.pdbx_seq_one_letter_code
_entity_poly.pdbx_strand_id
1 'polypeptide(L)'
;MDHAAWMKKFKEDLKLTDEQSQKFDALSKDYSEKIDAIGKDATLSADDQKTKKMDLKKEKEAKLLEILTPEQQAKYKEWKDAMEKKNSNINQQ
;
A
#
# COMPACT_ATOMS: atom_id res chain seq x y z
N MET A 1 10.77 2.33 5.79
CA MET A 1 9.75 1.73 6.68
C MET A 1 9.61 0.29 6.28
N ASP A 2 9.87 -0.64 7.19
CA ASP A 2 9.57 -2.05 6.97
C ASP A 2 8.07 -2.27 6.73
N HIS A 3 7.76 -3.13 5.76
CA HIS A 3 6.39 -3.49 5.42
C HIS A 3 5.59 -3.97 6.64
N ALA A 4 6.23 -4.74 7.52
CA ALA A 4 5.63 -5.22 8.76
C ALA A 4 5.29 -4.08 9.74
N ALA A 5 6.18 -3.10 9.90
CA ALA A 5 5.94 -1.94 10.77
C ALA A 5 4.81 -1.04 10.23
N TRP A 6 4.76 -0.89 8.90
CA TRP A 6 3.67 -0.19 8.22
C TRP A 6 2.33 -0.90 8.43
N MET A 7 2.27 -2.21 8.22
CA MET A 7 1.05 -2.99 8.47
C MET A 7 0.59 -2.93 9.91
N LYS A 8 1.51 -2.99 10.88
CA LYS A 8 1.17 -2.91 12.30
C LYS A 8 0.46 -1.61 12.62
N LYS A 9 1.06 -0.47 12.23
CA LYS A 9 0.43 0.85 12.43
C LYS A 9 -0.90 0.97 11.69
N PHE A 10 -0.96 0.48 10.46
CA PHE A 10 -2.19 0.49 9.66
C PHE A 10 -3.33 -0.27 10.37
N LYS A 11 -3.07 -1.48 10.87
CA LYS A 11 -4.03 -2.28 11.63
C LYS A 11 -4.49 -1.56 12.91
N GLU A 12 -3.58 -0.92 13.63
CA GLU A 12 -3.87 -0.18 14.87
C GLU A 12 -4.72 1.08 14.63
N ASP A 13 -4.36 1.91 13.63
CA ASP A 13 -5.04 3.18 13.33
C ASP A 13 -6.48 2.96 12.84
N LEU A 14 -6.65 1.98 11.95
CA LEU A 14 -7.93 1.62 11.34
C LEU A 14 -8.74 0.64 12.18
N LYS A 15 -8.17 0.13 13.28
CA LYS A 15 -8.77 -0.92 14.11
C LYS A 15 -9.33 -2.06 13.25
N LEU A 16 -8.49 -2.59 12.35
CA LEU A 16 -8.90 -3.66 11.45
C LEU A 16 -9.28 -4.90 12.25
N THR A 17 -10.36 -5.56 11.83
CA THR A 17 -10.70 -6.87 12.38
C THR A 17 -9.67 -7.92 11.93
N ASP A 18 -9.68 -9.09 12.58
CA ASP A 18 -8.77 -10.17 12.22
C ASP A 18 -8.99 -10.63 10.76
N GLU A 19 -10.24 -10.75 10.33
CA GLU A 19 -10.60 -11.08 8.95
C GLU A 19 -10.12 -10.03 7.94
N GLN A 20 -10.30 -8.74 8.23
CA GLN A 20 -9.80 -7.66 7.37
C GLN A 20 -8.27 -7.68 7.29
N SER A 21 -7.62 -7.91 8.43
CA SER A 21 -6.17 -8.03 8.54
C SER A 21 -5.61 -9.20 7.74
N GLN A 22 -6.28 -10.35 7.74
CA GLN A 22 -5.89 -11.52 6.96
C GLN A 22 -6.03 -11.28 5.46
N LYS A 23 -7.17 -10.74 5.01
CA LYS A 23 -7.38 -10.38 3.58
C LYS A 23 -6.36 -9.37 3.11
N PHE A 24 -6.06 -8.39 3.96
CA PHE A 24 -5.06 -7.38 3.67
C PHE A 24 -3.64 -7.94 3.59
N ASP A 25 -3.26 -8.83 4.50
CA ASP A 25 -1.93 -9.46 4.52
C ASP A 25 -1.70 -10.25 3.22
N ALA A 26 -2.69 -11.06 2.82
CA ALA A 26 -2.68 -11.80 1.57
C ALA A 26 -2.55 -10.87 0.34
N LEU A 27 -3.36 -9.81 0.29
CA LEU A 27 -3.30 -8.80 -0.77
C LEU A 27 -1.94 -8.11 -0.82
N SER A 28 -1.39 -7.78 0.34
CA SER A 28 -0.12 -7.05 0.44
C SER A 28 1.07 -7.92 0.07
N LYS A 29 1.02 -9.21 0.38
CA LYS A 29 2.00 -10.21 -0.03
C LYS A 29 2.00 -10.39 -1.54
N ASP A 30 0.85 -10.66 -2.15
CA ASP A 30 0.70 -10.77 -3.61
C ASP A 30 1.20 -9.51 -4.33
N TYR A 31 0.84 -8.34 -3.81
CA TYR A 31 1.34 -7.07 -4.34
C TYR A 31 2.86 -6.96 -4.26
N SER A 32 3.45 -7.29 -3.11
CA SER A 32 4.91 -7.23 -2.92
C SER A 32 5.64 -8.14 -3.91
N GLU A 33 5.13 -9.36 -4.12
CA GLU A 33 5.69 -10.33 -5.07
C GLU A 33 5.61 -9.79 -6.51
N LYS A 34 4.48 -9.20 -6.91
CA LYS A 34 4.32 -8.60 -8.25
C LYS A 34 5.23 -7.40 -8.48
N ILE A 35 5.38 -6.53 -7.47
CA ILE A 35 6.26 -5.36 -7.55
C ILE A 35 7.73 -5.77 -7.65
N ASP A 36 8.13 -6.79 -6.87
CA ASP A 36 9.48 -7.37 -6.93
C ASP A 36 9.74 -8.01 -8.31
N ALA A 37 8.77 -8.78 -8.82
CA ALA A 37 8.85 -9.35 -10.16
C ALA A 37 9.02 -8.26 -11.24
N ILE A 38 8.21 -7.19 -11.20
CA ILE A 38 8.35 -6.05 -12.14
C ILE A 38 9.70 -5.36 -11.98
N GLY A 39 10.23 -5.24 -10.77
CA GLY A 39 11.53 -4.63 -10.53
C GLY A 39 12.70 -5.48 -11.04
N LYS A 40 12.56 -6.81 -10.99
CA LYS A 40 13.52 -7.78 -11.52
C LYS A 40 13.37 -8.01 -13.03
N ASP A 41 12.24 -7.60 -13.60
CA ASP A 41 11.96 -7.74 -15.01
C ASP A 41 12.82 -6.76 -15.82
N ALA A 42 13.94 -7.29 -16.32
CA ALA A 42 14.89 -6.57 -17.16
C ALA A 42 14.36 -6.28 -18.58
N THR A 43 13.19 -6.82 -18.96
CA THR A 43 12.56 -6.52 -20.26
C THR A 43 11.80 -5.20 -20.24
N LEU A 44 11.50 -4.68 -19.05
CA LEU A 44 10.78 -3.43 -18.86
C LEU A 44 11.74 -2.28 -18.61
N SER A 45 11.51 -1.16 -19.28
CA SER A 45 12.19 0.10 -18.97
C SER A 45 11.79 0.62 -17.59
N ALA A 46 12.62 1.47 -16.98
CA ALA A 46 12.32 2.07 -15.68
C ALA A 46 10.95 2.79 -15.65
N ASP A 47 10.56 3.41 -16.77
CA ASP A 47 9.27 4.09 -16.92
C ASP A 47 8.08 3.10 -16.99
N ASP A 48 8.22 2.02 -17.77
CA ASP A 48 7.23 0.92 -17.82
C ASP A 48 7.09 0.24 -16.46
N GLN A 49 8.21 -0.04 -15.79
CA GLN A 49 8.20 -0.61 -14.45
C GLN A 49 7.45 0.32 -13.49
N LYS A 50 7.72 1.63 -13.55
CA LYS A 50 7.03 2.62 -12.71
C LYS A 50 5.53 2.65 -13.01
N THR A 51 5.15 2.65 -14.28
CA THR A 51 3.74 2.63 -14.72
C THR A 51 3.04 1.38 -14.21
N LYS A 52 3.61 0.19 -14.43
CA LYS A 52 3.04 -1.07 -13.91
C LYS A 52 2.94 -1.09 -12.39
N LYS A 53 3.96 -0.58 -11.68
CA LYS A 53 3.92 -0.45 -10.22
C LYS A 53 2.79 0.49 -9.77
N MET A 54 2.55 1.60 -10.48
CA MET A 54 1.46 2.52 -10.19
C MET A 54 0.08 1.89 -10.45
N ASP A 55 -0.10 1.14 -11.53
CA ASP A 55 -1.33 0.40 -11.80
C ASP A 55 -1.63 -0.65 -10.74
N LEU A 56 -0.63 -1.46 -10.37
CA LEU A 56 -0.78 -2.40 -9.26
C LEU A 56 -1.12 -1.70 -7.95
N LYS A 57 -0.54 -0.52 -7.70
CA LYS A 57 -0.83 0.25 -6.49
C LYS A 57 -2.30 0.65 -6.47
N LYS A 58 -2.84 1.14 -7.58
CA LYS A 58 -4.26 1.50 -7.71
C LYS A 58 -5.15 0.27 -7.50
N GLU A 59 -4.80 -0.87 -8.10
CA GLU A 59 -5.56 -2.11 -7.92
C GLU A 59 -5.56 -2.58 -6.46
N LYS A 60 -4.40 -2.53 -5.80
CA LYS A 60 -4.28 -2.81 -4.36
C LYS A 60 -5.14 -1.87 -3.54
N GLU A 61 -5.11 -0.58 -3.83
CA GLU A 61 -5.93 0.41 -3.11
C GLU A 61 -7.43 0.14 -3.31
N ALA A 62 -7.87 -0.21 -4.52
CA ALA A 62 -9.27 -0.57 -4.77
C ALA A 62 -9.71 -1.79 -3.94
N LYS A 63 -8.94 -2.89 -4.00
CA LYS A 63 -9.21 -4.10 -3.20
C LYS A 63 -9.15 -3.84 -1.70
N LEU A 64 -8.24 -2.96 -1.27
CA LEU A 64 -8.16 -2.54 0.12
C LEU A 64 -9.43 -1.80 0.54
N LEU A 65 -9.88 -0.83 -0.25
CA LEU A 65 -11.12 -0.10 0.04
C LEU A 65 -12.32 -1.05 0.12
N GLU A 66 -12.39 -2.10 -0.70
CA GLU A 66 -13.45 -3.12 -0.59
C GLU A 66 -13.40 -3.94 0.72
N ILE A 67 -12.21 -4.13 1.30
CA ILE A 67 -12.04 -4.83 2.58
C ILE A 67 -12.41 -3.90 3.74
N LEU A 68 -12.16 -2.60 3.60
CA LEU A 68 -12.40 -1.58 4.63
C LEU A 68 -13.86 -1.14 4.67
N THR A 69 -14.34 -0.80 5.87
CA THR A 69 -15.63 -0.12 6.03
C THR A 69 -15.52 1.36 5.62
N PRO A 70 -16.62 2.05 5.29
CA PRO A 70 -16.59 3.46 4.90
C PRO A 70 -15.89 4.37 5.94
N GLU A 71 -16.09 4.07 7.22
CA GLU A 71 -15.43 4.78 8.32
C GLU A 71 -13.92 4.55 8.34
N GLN A 72 -13.48 3.34 8.04
CA GLN A 72 -12.06 3.01 7.91
C GLN A 72 -11.45 3.64 6.64
N GLN A 73 -12.17 3.68 5.52
CA GLN A 73 -11.70 4.33 4.30
C GLN A 73 -11.38 5.82 4.52
N ALA A 74 -12.20 6.52 5.31
CA ALA A 74 -11.95 7.92 5.68
C ALA A 74 -10.63 8.06 6.45
N LYS A 75 -10.42 7.24 7.48
CA LYS A 75 -9.16 7.21 8.24
C LYS A 75 -7.96 6.84 7.37
N TYR A 76 -8.12 5.89 6.46
CA TYR A 76 -7.06 5.50 5.54
C TYR A 76 -6.61 6.69 4.69
N LYS A 77 -7.56 7.48 4.17
CA LYS A 77 -7.26 8.65 3.36
C LYS A 77 -6.50 9.72 4.15
N GLU A 78 -6.90 9.99 5.39
CA GLU A 78 -6.18 10.91 6.28
C GLU A 78 -4.76 10.42 6.58
N TRP A 79 -4.63 9.12 6.85
CA TRP A 79 -3.35 8.50 7.13
C TRP A 79 -2.41 8.52 5.92
N LYS A 80 -2.96 8.31 4.71
CA LYS A 80 -2.24 8.43 3.44
C LYS A 80 -1.73 9.86 3.24
N ASP A 81 -2.58 10.88 3.44
CA ASP A 81 -2.17 12.29 3.35
C ASP A 81 -1.06 12.64 4.34
N ALA A 82 -1.20 12.18 5.59
CA ALA A 82 -0.19 12.38 6.63
C ALA A 82 1.15 11.72 6.26
N MET A 83 1.10 10.53 5.65
CA MET A 83 2.28 9.82 5.19
C MET A 83 2.91 10.48 3.95
N GLU A 84 2.12 10.99 3.02
CA GLU A 84 2.60 11.76 1.86
C GLU A 84 3.27 13.06 2.30
N LYS A 85 2.67 13.82 3.22
CA LYS A 85 3.30 15.02 3.81
C LYS A 85 4.63 14.70 4.48
N LYS A 86 4.70 13.59 5.22
CA LYS A 86 5.93 13.17 5.89
C LYS A 86 7.01 12.76 4.88
N ASN A 87 6.63 12.11 3.79
CA ASN A 87 7.57 11.72 2.73
C ASN A 87 8.07 12.94 1.93
N SER A 88 7.22 13.94 1.69
CA SER A 88 7.60 15.21 1.08
C SER A 88 8.57 16.02 1.95
N ASN A 89 8.40 15.99 3.28
CA ASN A 89 9.29 16.70 4.21
C ASN A 89 10.67 16.02 4.36
N ILE A 90 10.77 14.70 4.16
CA ILE A 90 12.05 13.96 4.18
C ILE A 90 12.87 14.21 2.91
N ASN A 91 12.23 14.52 1.79
CA ASN A 91 12.92 14.81 0.52
C ASN A 91 13.31 16.30 0.36
N GLN A 92 13.16 17.10 1.43
CA GLN A 92 13.52 18.52 1.49
C GLN A 92 14.67 18.83 2.46
N GLN A 93 15.36 17.83 3.01
CA GLN A 93 16.53 18.00 3.89
C GLN A 93 17.76 17.32 3.30
#